data_AF-A0A0B4E5F0-F1
#
_entry.id   AF-A0A0B4E5F0-F1
#
_cell.length_a   1.000
_cell.length_b   1.000
_cell.length_c   1.000
_cell.angle_alpha   90.00
_cell.angle_beta   90.00
_cell.angle_gamma   90.00
#
_symmetry.space_group_name_H-M   'P 1'
#
loop_
_entity.id
_entity.type
_entity.pdbx_description
1 polymer ?
#
loop_
_entity_poly.entity_id
_entity_poly.type
_entity_poly.pdbx_seq_one_letter_code
_entity_poly.pdbx_strand_id
1 'polypeptide(L)' 'MIKVVKFGGSSVANAEQFKKVKNIVDSDNDRRFIVTSACGKTDQEDHKVTDLLYLCHAHIKYGVPFDTIFELIEKNIEL' A
#
# COMPACT_ATOMS: atom_id res chain seq x y z
N MET A 1 17.62 5.87 21.68
CA MET A 1 18.28 6.54 20.52
C MET A 1 17.28 6.54 19.37
N ILE A 2 16.96 7.67 18.73
CA ILE A 2 15.92 7.69 17.70
C ILE A 2 16.23 6.69 16.58
N LYS A 3 15.24 5.83 16.25
CA LYS A 3 15.31 4.91 15.11
C LYS A 3 14.19 5.24 14.11
N VAL A 4 14.55 5.18 12.83
CA VAL A 4 13.62 5.30 11.70
C VAL A 4 13.52 3.94 11.04
N VAL A 5 12.31 3.52 10.71
CA VAL A 5 12.06 2.25 10.01
C VAL A 5 11.29 2.49 8.73
N LYS A 6 11.59 1.68 7.71
CA LYS A 6 10.90 1.70 6.43
C LYS A 6 10.35 0.32 6.10
N PHE A 7 9.08 0.25 5.74
CA PHE A 7 8.42 -0.96 5.27
C PHE A 7 8.11 -0.86 3.77
N GLY A 8 8.55 -1.86 3.00
CA GLY A 8 8.25 -1.94 1.57
C GLY A 8 6.81 -2.36 1.32
N GLY A 9 6.36 -2.28 0.06
CA GLY A 9 4.96 -2.58 -0.28
C GLY A 9 4.52 -3.99 0.14
N SER A 10 5.37 -5.01 -0.01
CA SER A 10 5.06 -6.38 0.42
C SER A 10 4.83 -6.50 1.93
N SER A 11 5.50 -5.68 2.74
CA SER A 11 5.31 -5.63 4.20
C SER A 11 4.01 -4.94 4.62
N VAL A 12 3.32 -4.28 3.69
CA VAL A 12 2.04 -3.61 3.91
C VAL A 12 0.99 -4.07 2.88
N ALA A 13 1.12 -5.29 2.37
CA ALA A 13 0.25 -5.81 1.32
C ALA A 13 -1.14 -6.23 1.82
N ASN A 14 -1.27 -6.66 3.09
CA ASN A 14 -2.53 -7.11 3.65
C ASN A 14 -2.52 -7.02 5.19
N ALA A 15 -3.67 -7.28 5.81
CA ALA A 15 -3.86 -7.22 7.26
C ALA A 15 -2.88 -8.10 8.06
N GLU A 16 -2.50 -9.27 7.54
CA GLU A 16 -1.53 -10.15 8.20
C GLU A 16 -0.14 -9.51 8.26
N GLN A 17 0.29 -8.88 7.16
CA GLN A 17 1.56 -8.17 7.11
C GLN A 17 1.55 -6.93 8.01
N PHE A 18 0.43 -6.19 8.09
CA PHE A 18 0.27 -5.08 9.03
C PHE A 18 0.41 -5.50 10.49
N LYS A 19 -0.09 -6.69 10.88
CA LYS A 19 0.13 -7.24 12.23
C LYS A 19 1.62 -7.49 12.50
N LYS A 20 2.37 -8.00 11.51
CA LYS A 20 3.82 -8.19 11.62
C LYS A 20 4.55 -6.84 11.77
N VAL A 21 4.18 -5.86 10.96
CA VAL A 21 4.71 -4.48 11.06
C VAL A 21 4.47 -3.90 12.45
N LYS A 22 3.24 -4.01 12.97
CA LYS A 22 2.91 -3.55 14.33
C LYS A 22 3.80 -4.21 15.38
N ASN A 23 3.95 -5.53 15.35
CA ASN A 23 4.81 -6.24 16.30
C ASN A 23 6.27 -5.78 16.21
N ILE A 24 6.78 -5.50 15.01
CA ILE A 24 8.14 -4.96 14.82
C ILE A 24 8.24 -3.54 15.40
N VAL A 25 7.25 -2.67 15.16
CA VAL A 25 7.27 -1.30 15.70
C VAL A 25 7.20 -1.32 17.23
N ASP A 26 6.29 -2.10 17.80
CA ASP A 26 6.06 -2.18 19.24
C ASP A 26 7.21 -2.88 20.01
N SER A 27 8.05 -3.67 19.34
CA SER A 27 9.18 -4.35 19.99
C SER A 27 10.31 -3.42 20.43
N ASP A 28 10.29 -2.16 20.00
CA ASP A 28 11.37 -1.21 20.27
C ASP A 28 10.84 0.24 20.30
N ASN A 29 10.72 0.79 21.51
CA ASN A 29 10.19 2.13 21.75
C ASN A 29 10.97 3.26 21.06
N ASP A 30 12.18 3.01 20.57
CA ASP A 30 12.96 3.97 19.80
C ASP A 30 12.45 4.13 18.34
N ARG A 31 11.63 3.19 17.82
CA ARG A 31 11.08 3.18 16.45
C ARG A 31 9.84 4.06 16.33
N ARG A 32 10.05 5.37 16.46
CA ARG A 32 8.97 6.36 16.46
C ARG A 32 8.62 6.93 15.08
N PHE A 33 9.50 6.74 14.09
CA PHE A 33 9.31 7.23 12.73
C PHE A 33 9.19 6.06 11.77
N ILE A 34 8.00 5.92 11.17
CA ILE A 34 7.65 4.81 10.29
C ILE A 34 7.35 5.39 8.91
N VAL A 35 8.08 4.91 7.90
CA VAL A 35 7.86 5.24 6.50
C VAL A 35 7.36 4.00 5.78
N THR A 36 6.26 4.10 5.04
CA THR A 36 5.72 2.99 4.27
C THR A 36 5.70 3.34 2.78
N SER A 37 5.80 2.31 1.94
CA SER A 37 5.34 2.40 0.56
C SER A 37 3.80 2.25 0.51
N ALA A 38 3.21 2.35 -0.68
CA ALA A 38 1.82 1.93 -0.91
C ALA A 38 1.67 0.40 -0.71
N CYS A 39 0.42 -0.06 -0.55
CA CYS A 39 0.10 -1.49 -0.46
C CYS A 39 0.72 -2.25 -1.64
N GLY A 40 1.55 -3.25 -1.32
CA GLY A 40 2.10 -4.15 -2.32
C GLY A 40 1.08 -5.17 -2.78
N LYS A 41 1.47 -5.92 -3.81
CA LYS A 41 0.66 -7.03 -4.31
C LYS A 41 0.53 -8.14 -3.26
N THR A 42 -0.66 -8.72 -3.18
CA THR A 42 -0.96 -9.87 -2.31
C THR A 42 -0.61 -11.21 -2.98
N ASP A 43 -0.72 -11.29 -4.30
CA ASP A 43 -0.32 -12.43 -5.13
C ASP A 43 0.22 -11.98 -6.51
N GLN A 44 0.44 -12.92 -7.44
CA GLN A 44 0.96 -12.60 -8.78
C GLN A 44 -0.08 -11.96 -9.71
N GLU A 45 -1.36 -12.26 -9.49
CA GLU A 45 -2.49 -11.76 -10.29
C GLU A 45 -2.89 -10.35 -9.85
N ASP A 46 -2.54 -9.94 -8.63
CA ASP A 46 -2.80 -8.62 -8.09
C ASP A 46 -2.05 -7.49 -8.84
N HIS A 47 -2.60 -6.29 -8.82
CA HIS A 47 -2.07 -5.09 -9.45
C HIS A 47 -1.46 -4.14 -8.42
N LYS A 48 -0.41 -3.42 -8.80
CA LYS A 48 0.15 -2.38 -7.92
C LYS A 48 -0.84 -1.22 -7.83
N VAL A 49 -1.25 -0.86 -6.62
CA VAL A 49 -2.12 0.30 -6.36
C VAL A 49 -1.57 1.58 -7.01
N THR A 50 -0.26 1.79 -6.97
CA THR A 50 0.39 2.95 -7.61
C THR A 50 0.21 2.98 -9.12
N ASP A 51 0.24 1.82 -9.78
CA ASP A 51 0.10 1.72 -11.23
C ASP A 51 -1.36 1.93 -11.63
N LEU A 52 -2.31 1.41 -10.84
CA LEU A 52 -3.74 1.69 -11.01
C LEU A 52 -4.05 3.19 -10.86
N LEU A 53 -3.42 3.89 -9.92
CA LEU A 53 -3.56 5.35 -9.78
C LEU A 53 -3.04 6.10 -11.01
N TYR A 54 -1.90 5.67 -11.59
CA TYR A 54 -1.43 6.23 -12.86
C TYR A 54 -2.42 5.95 -14.00
N LEU A 55 -3.08 4.80 -14.00
CA LEU A 55 -4.08 4.46 -15.01
C LEU A 55 -5.34 5.32 -14.86
N CYS A 56 -5.81 5.58 -13.63
CA CYS A 56 -6.88 6.55 -13.37
C CYS A 56 -6.50 7.94 -13.91
N HIS A 57 -5.27 8.39 -13.67
CA HIS A 57 -4.78 9.66 -14.22
C HIS A 57 -4.82 9.68 -15.74
N ALA A 58 -4.41 8.59 -16.40
CA ALA A 58 -4.48 8.48 -17.86
C ALA A 58 -5.93 8.54 -18.37
N HIS A 59 -6.87 7.86 -17.71
CA HIS A 59 -8.29 7.90 -18.06
C HIS A 59 -8.87 9.31 -17.98
N ILE A 60 -8.61 10.01 -16.87
CA ILE A 60 -9.00 11.41 -16.70
C ILE A 60 -8.40 12.29 -17.82
N LYS A 61 -7.11 12.11 -18.12
CA LYS A 61 -6.41 12.90 -19.13
C LYS A 61 -7.02 12.75 -20.54
N TYR A 62 -7.56 11.58 -20.86
CA TYR A 62 -8.15 11.30 -22.18
C TYR A 62 -9.69 11.34 -22.17
N GLY A 63 -10.32 11.81 -21.08
CA GLY A 63 -11.77 11.94 -20.99
C GLY A 63 -12.52 10.61 -20.94
N VAL A 64 -11.87 9.55 -20.46
CA VAL A 64 -12.46 8.22 -20.27
C VAL A 64 -12.84 8.05 -18.79
N PRO A 65 -14.00 7.43 -18.47
CA PRO A 65 -14.35 7.09 -17.09
C PRO A 65 -13.28 6.20 -16.44
N PHE A 66 -12.98 6.44 -15.16
CA PHE A 66 -11.94 5.72 -14.40
C PHE A 66 -12.52 4.84 -13.29
N ASP A 67 -13.85 4.84 -13.13
CA ASP A 67 -14.57 4.24 -12.01
C ASP A 67 -14.20 2.78 -11.79
N THR A 68 -14.17 1.98 -12.86
CA THR A 68 -13.80 0.55 -12.78
C THR A 68 -12.38 0.31 -12.31
N ILE A 69 -11.44 1.22 -12.62
CA ILE A 69 -10.06 1.13 -12.14
C ILE A 69 -9.99 1.54 -10.67
N PHE A 70 -10.78 2.55 -10.29
CA PHE A 70 -10.83 3.01 -8.91
C PHE A 70 -11.44 1.95 -7.99
N GLU A 71 -12.49 1.24 -8.44
CA GLU A 71 -13.08 0.11 -7.73
C GLU A 71 -12.05 -1.00 -7.44
N LEU A 72 -11.11 -1.27 -8.36
CA LEU A 72 -10.01 -2.21 -8.12
C LEU A 72 -9.06 -1.71 -7.02
N ILE A 73 -8.81 -0.40 -6.95
CA ILE A 73 -7.98 0.19 -5.90
C ILE A 73 -8.68 0.05 -4.54
N GLU A 74 -9.98 0.34 -4.47
CA GLU A 74 -10.78 0.23 -3.24
C GLU A 74 -10.76 -1.20 -2.72
N LYS A 75 -11.04 -2.19 -3.60
CA LYS A 75 -10.99 -3.61 -3.26
C LYS A 75 -9.62 -4.05 -2.72
N ASN A 76 -8.53 -3.46 -3.22
CA ASN A 76 -7.17 -3.79 -2.78
C ASN A 76 -6.77 -3.14 -1.44
N ILE A 77 -7.49 -2.11 -0.99
CA ILE A 77 -7.21 -1.37 0.24
C ILE A 77 -8.20 -1.72 1.35
N GLU A 78 -9.40 -2.22 1.02
CA GLU A 78 -10.34 -2.74 2.02
C GLU A 78 -9.68 -3.85 2.87
N LEU A 79 -9.62 -3.58 4.17
CA LEU A 79 -9.12 -4.46 5.23
C LEU A 79 -10.20 -5.43 5.71
#